data_AF-A0A9W6X0T0-F1
#
_entry.id   AF-A0A9W6X0T0-F1
#
_cell.length_a   1.000
_cell.length_b   1.000
_cell.length_c   1.000
_cell.angle_alpha   90.00
_cell.angle_beta   90.00
_cell.angle_gamma   90.00
#
_symmetry.space_group_name_H-M   'P 1'
#
loop_
_entity.id
_entity.type
_entity.pdbx_description
1 polymer ?
#
loop_
_entity_poly.entity_id
_entity_poly.type
_entity_poly.pdbx_seq_one_letter_code
_entity_poly.pdbx_strand_id
1 'polypeptide(L)'
;MLRLPWSKQGAIAPTPVVSLAPGKLEGPPRKLSRINYSNDEALKLELKPGMFRLVWVLVITAHMLCAMFLLIFAATYYYLTDPIMGYYVHLWAPETGNLHYELYAMVCASIYFLHLSRMLQLGYYSIRECRLSFKRSKKPTITHIENIATKPAKAGSSYQQQRRDYIMEYRHHIALLVRPAKEAWAALFSQVGLFGVENQHFLTVFIVRELLELSTQTYQAYQFSRFLPRAWLSTLLVSMLLINCWSTLAVQHFLGNKPALERVVALSADAAICMAMSVVVPCLLVAPYANSMDTANSSFKDPDQLYDPVFITRLVLGFQLTFASGLKDFAAKVIPQLALYMALVTIGSLITRPPKQIPVAITTTEQPPRWADDVSFSSYEKPLVGSQTATANSSVETKANYERLAPWKQ
;
A
#
# COMPACT_ATOMS: atom_id res chain seq x y z
N MET A 1 7.57 -24.62 28.92
CA MET A 1 8.92 -25.20 28.81
C MET A 1 9.30 -25.29 27.34
N LEU A 2 10.49 -24.82 26.96
CA LEU A 2 11.22 -25.21 25.74
C LEU A 2 12.65 -24.67 25.87
N ARG A 3 13.68 -25.48 25.56
CA ARG A 3 15.09 -25.10 25.74
C ARG A 3 15.64 -24.48 24.45
N LEU A 4 16.36 -23.36 24.56
CA LEU A 4 17.24 -22.88 23.48
C LEU A 4 18.53 -23.72 23.47
N PRO A 5 19.02 -24.17 22.29
CA PRO A 5 20.27 -24.91 22.19
C PRO A 5 21.48 -23.96 22.29
N TRP A 6 22.30 -24.16 23.33
CA TRP A 6 23.51 -23.38 23.60
C TRP A 6 24.75 -24.10 23.04
N SER A 7 25.25 -23.68 21.87
CA SER A 7 26.56 -24.12 21.38
C SER A 7 27.15 -23.20 20.31
N LYS A 8 28.11 -22.35 20.71
CA LYS A 8 29.32 -21.92 19.95
C LYS A 8 30.05 -20.79 20.71
N GLN A 9 30.60 -21.13 21.88
CA GLN A 9 31.63 -20.30 22.51
C GLN A 9 32.97 -20.66 21.88
N GLY A 10 33.52 -19.77 21.05
CA GLY A 10 34.92 -19.83 20.63
C GLY A 10 35.76 -19.14 21.71
N ALA A 11 36.65 -19.89 22.36
CA ALA A 11 37.50 -19.35 23.41
C ALA A 11 38.66 -18.52 22.86
N ILE A 12 38.98 -17.40 23.52
CA ILE A 12 40.26 -16.70 23.40
C ILE A 12 40.75 -16.46 24.83
N ALA A 13 41.96 -16.94 25.16
CA ALA A 13 42.54 -16.85 26.49
C ALA A 13 43.28 -15.51 26.73
N PRO A 14 43.40 -15.03 27.99
CA PRO A 14 44.00 -13.73 28.29
C PRO A 14 45.46 -13.81 28.77
N THR A 15 46.39 -13.18 28.06
CA THR A 15 47.76 -12.86 28.54
C THR A 15 48.38 -11.72 27.72
N PRO A 16 49.31 -10.91 28.28
CA PRO A 16 49.44 -10.47 29.67
C PRO A 16 49.48 -8.94 29.79
N VAL A 17 49.50 -8.41 31.01
CA VAL A 17 49.70 -6.96 31.27
C VAL A 17 51.18 -6.60 31.09
N VAL A 18 51.47 -5.57 30.29
CA VAL A 18 52.76 -4.88 30.27
C VAL A 18 52.52 -3.43 30.68
N SER A 19 53.19 -2.98 31.75
CA SER A 19 53.12 -1.61 32.23
C SER A 19 54.22 -0.75 31.61
N LEU A 20 53.86 0.43 31.10
CA LEU A 20 54.80 1.46 30.64
C LEU A 20 54.21 2.85 30.93
N ALA A 21 55.09 3.81 31.24
CA ALA A 21 54.78 5.09 31.88
C ALA A 21 54.26 6.17 30.89
N PRO A 22 53.71 7.31 31.35
CA PRO A 22 52.80 8.13 30.54
C PRO A 22 53.49 9.04 29.52
N GLY A 23 53.06 8.95 28.25
CA GLY A 23 53.40 9.86 27.16
C GLY A 23 52.24 10.80 26.82
N LYS A 24 52.44 12.11 27.00
CA LYS A 24 51.44 13.17 26.80
C LYS A 24 51.20 13.49 25.32
N LEU A 25 49.98 13.29 24.81
CA LEU A 25 49.44 14.02 23.65
C LEU A 25 47.91 13.87 23.57
N GLU A 26 47.19 14.97 23.78
CA GLU A 26 45.72 14.99 23.69
C GLU A 26 45.27 15.16 22.24
N GLY A 27 44.39 14.25 21.78
CA GLY A 27 43.66 14.38 20.52
C GLY A 27 42.17 14.21 20.78
N PRO A 28 41.29 15.07 20.22
CA PRO A 28 39.86 14.99 20.50
C PRO A 28 39.27 13.66 19.98
N PRO A 29 38.38 13.00 20.75
CA PRO A 29 37.87 11.69 20.40
C PRO A 29 37.02 11.78 19.12
N ARG A 30 37.55 11.25 18.00
CA ARG A 30 36.76 10.99 16.79
C ARG A 30 35.64 10.03 17.16
N LYS A 31 34.42 10.56 17.37
CA LYS A 31 33.21 9.75 17.53
C LYS A 31 33.09 8.83 16.33
N LEU A 32 33.36 7.54 16.54
CA LEU A 32 33.15 6.53 15.52
C LEU A 32 31.64 6.28 15.40
N SER A 33 30.94 7.15 14.67
CA SER A 33 29.58 6.92 14.23
C SER A 33 29.58 5.72 13.29
N ARG A 34 29.53 4.51 13.86
CA ARG A 34 29.37 3.25 13.10
C ARG A 34 27.98 3.28 12.47
N ILE A 35 27.93 3.77 11.24
CA ILE A 35 26.71 4.03 10.47
C ILE A 35 25.93 2.73 10.32
N ASN A 36 24.73 2.67 10.92
CA ASN A 36 23.94 1.43 11.04
C ASN A 36 23.19 1.02 9.75
N TYR A 37 23.58 1.60 8.60
CA TYR A 37 22.87 1.51 7.31
C TYR A 37 22.79 0.09 6.73
N SER A 38 23.74 -0.80 7.06
CA SER A 38 23.81 -2.16 6.51
C SER A 38 22.56 -2.99 6.82
N ASN A 39 21.92 -2.73 7.96
CA ASN A 39 20.76 -3.50 8.40
C ASN A 39 19.49 -3.06 7.66
N ASP A 40 19.37 -1.77 7.32
CA ASP A 40 18.18 -1.23 6.66
C ASP A 40 18.10 -1.61 5.18
N GLU A 41 19.22 -1.91 4.52
CA GLU A 41 19.21 -2.44 3.14
C GLU A 41 18.99 -3.96 3.11
N ALA A 42 19.53 -4.70 4.07
CA ALA A 42 19.32 -6.15 4.23
C ALA A 42 17.84 -6.56 4.48
N LEU A 43 16.97 -5.60 4.82
CA LEU A 43 15.54 -5.81 5.07
C LEU A 43 14.63 -5.55 3.85
N LYS A 44 15.17 -5.07 2.73
CA LYS A 44 14.37 -4.71 1.53
C LYS A 44 14.38 -5.86 0.52
N LEU A 45 13.21 -6.23 0.00
CA LEU A 45 13.06 -7.32 -0.97
C LEU A 45 12.99 -6.78 -2.40
N GLU A 46 14.07 -6.93 -3.17
CA GLU A 46 14.06 -6.60 -4.60
C GLU A 46 13.28 -7.63 -5.42
N LEU A 47 12.22 -7.20 -6.12
CA LEU A 47 11.42 -8.08 -6.98
C LEU A 47 11.71 -7.87 -8.48
N LYS A 48 11.78 -8.99 -9.21
CA LYS A 48 11.78 -9.01 -10.68
C LYS A 48 10.56 -8.21 -11.22
N PRO A 49 10.68 -7.47 -12.34
CA PRO A 49 9.62 -6.54 -12.79
C PRO A 49 8.22 -7.14 -12.93
N GLY A 50 8.10 -8.40 -13.36
CA GLY A 50 6.82 -9.11 -13.42
C GLY A 50 6.19 -9.33 -12.04
N MET A 51 6.98 -9.81 -11.07
CA MET A 51 6.52 -10.07 -9.70
C MET A 51 6.16 -8.77 -8.97
N PHE A 52 6.94 -7.69 -9.16
CA PHE A 52 6.58 -6.38 -8.62
C PHE A 52 5.20 -5.91 -9.14
N ARG A 53 4.92 -6.08 -10.45
CA ARG A 53 3.60 -5.72 -11.01
C ARG A 53 2.48 -6.55 -10.36
N LEU A 54 2.68 -7.86 -10.20
CA LEU A 54 1.70 -8.73 -9.55
C LEU A 54 1.40 -8.27 -8.12
N VAL A 55 2.42 -8.08 -7.28
CA VAL A 55 2.21 -7.68 -5.88
C VAL A 55 1.60 -6.28 -5.76
N TRP A 56 1.96 -5.34 -6.66
CA TRP A 56 1.33 -4.01 -6.70
C TRP A 56 -0.17 -4.09 -7.00
N VAL A 57 -0.57 -4.94 -7.96
CA VAL A 57 -1.99 -5.19 -8.24
C VAL A 57 -2.67 -5.85 -7.05
N LEU A 58 -2.10 -6.92 -6.49
CA LEU A 58 -2.68 -7.65 -5.35
C LEU A 58 -2.89 -6.75 -4.12
N VAL A 59 -1.92 -5.90 -3.76
CA VAL A 59 -2.04 -4.97 -2.62
C VAL A 59 -3.13 -3.92 -2.85
N ILE A 60 -3.31 -3.43 -4.09
CA ILE A 60 -4.38 -2.49 -4.41
C ILE A 60 -5.75 -3.17 -4.49
N THR A 61 -5.84 -4.39 -5.02
CA THR A 61 -7.06 -5.19 -5.00
C THR A 61 -7.47 -5.52 -3.56
N ALA A 62 -6.53 -5.89 -2.69
CA ALA A 62 -6.80 -6.10 -1.27
C ALA A 62 -7.29 -4.81 -0.59
N HIS A 63 -6.63 -3.67 -0.82
CA HIS A 63 -7.12 -2.39 -0.28
C HIS A 63 -8.52 -2.03 -0.82
N MET A 64 -8.82 -2.24 -2.11
CA MET A 64 -10.16 -2.04 -2.71
C MET A 64 -11.23 -2.88 -2.03
N LEU A 65 -11.00 -4.19 -1.90
CA LEU A 65 -11.98 -5.12 -1.34
C LEU A 65 -12.32 -4.76 0.11
N CYS A 66 -11.29 -4.46 0.91
CA CYS A 66 -11.49 -4.02 2.29
C CYS A 66 -12.18 -2.64 2.37
N ALA A 67 -11.80 -1.70 1.50
CA ALA A 67 -12.45 -0.37 1.44
C ALA A 67 -13.93 -0.48 1.09
N MET A 68 -14.29 -1.23 0.04
CA MET A 68 -15.68 -1.45 -0.37
C MET A 68 -16.48 -2.15 0.74
N PHE A 69 -15.91 -3.18 1.37
CA PHE A 69 -16.53 -3.88 2.49
C PHE A 69 -16.79 -2.95 3.68
N LEU A 70 -15.79 -2.18 4.11
CA LEU A 70 -15.90 -1.25 5.24
C LEU A 70 -16.83 -0.07 4.95
N LEU A 71 -16.92 0.40 3.70
CA LEU A 71 -17.88 1.41 3.27
C LEU A 71 -19.32 0.89 3.35
N ILE A 72 -19.56 -0.33 2.85
CA ILE A 72 -20.86 -1.00 2.95
C ILE A 72 -21.23 -1.19 4.43
N PHE A 73 -20.31 -1.72 5.26
CA PHE A 73 -20.57 -1.91 6.69
C PHE A 73 -20.80 -0.60 7.43
N ALA A 74 -20.09 0.49 7.12
CA ALA A 74 -20.35 1.80 7.70
C ALA A 74 -21.76 2.31 7.36
N ALA A 75 -22.16 2.19 6.09
CA ALA A 75 -23.50 2.55 5.65
C ALA A 75 -24.59 1.66 6.29
N THR A 76 -24.36 0.35 6.43
CA THR A 76 -25.30 -0.56 7.09
C THR A 76 -25.39 -0.31 8.59
N TYR A 77 -24.29 -0.08 9.31
CA TYR A 77 -24.33 0.28 10.73
C TYR A 77 -25.09 1.60 10.96
N TYR A 78 -24.91 2.59 10.08
CA TYR A 78 -25.66 3.85 10.12
C TYR A 78 -27.15 3.66 9.80
N TYR A 79 -27.50 2.87 8.79
CA TYR A 79 -28.90 2.51 8.50
C TYR A 79 -29.56 1.81 9.70
N LEU A 80 -28.82 0.95 10.39
CA LEU A 80 -29.29 0.23 11.58
C LEU A 80 -29.35 1.10 12.86
N THR A 81 -29.00 2.40 12.82
CA THR A 81 -29.40 3.34 13.90
C THR A 81 -30.83 3.86 13.76
N ASP A 82 -31.48 3.66 12.61
CA ASP A 82 -32.86 4.10 12.38
C ASP A 82 -33.83 3.44 13.40
N PRO A 83 -34.76 4.18 14.03
CA PRO A 83 -35.73 3.61 14.97
C PRO A 83 -36.57 2.46 14.41
N ILE A 84 -36.87 2.46 13.11
CA ILE A 84 -37.62 1.39 12.41
C ILE A 84 -36.81 0.08 12.40
N MET A 85 -35.47 0.18 12.35
CA MET A 85 -34.58 -0.98 12.44
C MET A 85 -34.41 -1.51 13.88
N GLY A 86 -34.79 -0.73 14.90
CA GLY A 86 -34.55 -1.06 16.32
C GLY A 86 -35.07 -2.44 16.74
N TYR A 87 -36.28 -2.82 16.30
CA TYR A 87 -36.84 -4.16 16.57
C TYR A 87 -35.92 -5.28 16.04
N TYR A 88 -35.49 -5.18 14.78
CA TYR A 88 -34.62 -6.16 14.15
C TYR A 88 -33.24 -6.18 14.83
N VAL A 89 -32.67 -5.01 15.16
CA VAL A 89 -31.37 -4.93 15.86
C VAL A 89 -31.42 -5.64 17.21
N HIS A 90 -32.51 -5.54 17.97
CA HIS A 90 -32.64 -6.28 19.23
C HIS A 90 -32.69 -7.81 19.07
N LEU A 91 -33.01 -8.35 17.89
CA LEU A 91 -32.95 -9.80 17.66
C LEU A 91 -31.51 -10.33 17.68
N TRP A 92 -30.55 -9.59 17.11
CA TRP A 92 -29.13 -10.01 17.08
C TRP A 92 -28.26 -9.32 18.16
N ALA A 93 -28.59 -8.11 18.59
CA ALA A 93 -27.92 -7.40 19.68
C ALA A 93 -28.86 -7.22 20.90
N PRO A 94 -29.30 -8.30 21.57
CA PRO A 94 -30.34 -8.22 22.60
C PRO A 94 -29.92 -7.39 23.82
N GLU A 95 -28.64 -7.44 24.21
CA GLU A 95 -28.10 -6.73 25.38
C GLU A 95 -27.92 -5.22 25.15
N THR A 96 -27.57 -4.78 23.92
CA THR A 96 -27.20 -3.39 23.64
C THR A 96 -28.15 -2.65 22.70
N GLY A 97 -29.00 -3.36 21.96
CA GLY A 97 -29.74 -2.79 20.83
C GLY A 97 -28.81 -2.06 19.86
N ASN A 98 -29.28 -0.94 19.32
CA ASN A 98 -28.54 -0.05 18.43
C ASN A 98 -27.69 1.02 19.15
N LEU A 99 -27.57 0.99 20.49
CA LEU A 99 -26.96 2.03 21.35
C LEU A 99 -25.54 2.48 20.94
N HIS A 100 -24.78 1.61 20.27
CA HIS A 100 -23.40 1.87 19.85
C HIS A 100 -23.20 1.84 18.32
N TYR A 101 -24.27 1.70 17.54
CA TYR A 101 -24.17 1.48 16.10
C TYR A 101 -23.63 2.70 15.33
N GLU A 102 -23.87 3.92 15.83
CA GLU A 102 -23.25 5.14 15.28
C GLU A 102 -21.71 5.12 15.45
N LEU A 103 -21.22 4.71 16.62
CA LEU A 103 -19.79 4.52 16.86
C LEU A 103 -19.21 3.43 15.95
N TYR A 104 -19.96 2.35 15.71
CA TYR A 104 -19.54 1.27 14.81
C TYR A 104 -19.44 1.77 13.36
N ALA A 105 -20.41 2.55 12.90
CA ALA A 105 -20.38 3.21 11.59
C ALA A 105 -19.18 4.17 11.46
N MET A 106 -18.93 5.03 12.44
CA MET A 106 -17.80 5.97 12.44
C MET A 106 -16.44 5.26 12.40
N VAL A 107 -16.27 4.17 13.14
CA VAL A 107 -15.01 3.40 13.12
C VAL A 107 -14.83 2.65 11.79
N CYS A 108 -15.87 2.02 11.24
CA CYS A 108 -15.80 1.40 9.90
C CYS A 108 -15.48 2.44 8.81
N ALA A 109 -16.12 3.61 8.83
CA ALA A 109 -15.84 4.72 7.92
C ALA A 109 -14.40 5.23 8.06
N SER A 110 -13.89 5.33 9.28
CA SER A 110 -12.51 5.74 9.56
C SER A 110 -11.49 4.79 8.92
N ILE A 111 -11.69 3.47 9.06
CA ILE A 111 -10.79 2.46 8.47
C ILE A 111 -10.94 2.41 6.94
N TYR A 112 -12.15 2.61 6.40
CA TYR A 112 -12.35 2.84 4.97
C TYR A 112 -11.49 4.00 4.44
N PHE A 113 -11.44 5.14 5.13
CA PHE A 113 -10.58 6.26 4.75
C PHE A 113 -9.07 5.94 4.86
N LEU A 114 -8.65 5.05 5.78
CA LEU A 114 -7.27 4.54 5.80
C LEU A 114 -6.93 3.81 4.47
N HIS A 115 -7.77 2.88 4.06
CA HIS A 115 -7.57 2.12 2.82
C HIS A 115 -7.66 3.02 1.57
N LEU A 116 -8.67 3.90 1.49
CA LEU A 116 -8.85 4.81 0.35
C LEU A 116 -7.68 5.79 0.22
N SER A 117 -7.23 6.43 1.31
CA SER A 117 -6.10 7.35 1.27
C SER A 117 -4.80 6.65 0.86
N ARG A 118 -4.56 5.44 1.35
CA ARG A 118 -3.41 4.61 0.94
C ARG A 118 -3.48 4.22 -0.54
N MET A 119 -4.66 3.87 -1.05
CA MET A 119 -4.87 3.61 -2.48
C MET A 119 -4.59 4.83 -3.36
N LEU A 120 -5.16 5.99 -3.02
CA LEU A 120 -4.96 7.23 -3.77
C LEU A 120 -3.48 7.64 -3.76
N GLN A 121 -2.76 7.40 -2.67
CA GLN A 121 -1.31 7.59 -2.58
C GLN A 121 -0.53 6.67 -3.55
N LEU A 122 -0.86 5.38 -3.61
CA LEU A 122 -0.21 4.41 -4.51
C LEU A 122 -0.51 4.70 -5.98
N GLY A 123 -1.76 5.07 -6.31
CA GLY A 123 -2.15 5.53 -7.64
C GLY A 123 -1.40 6.81 -8.04
N TYR A 124 -1.37 7.81 -7.17
CA TYR A 124 -0.66 9.07 -7.39
C TYR A 124 0.85 8.87 -7.64
N TYR A 125 1.53 8.03 -6.85
CA TYR A 125 2.95 7.72 -7.09
C TYR A 125 3.15 7.02 -8.43
N SER A 126 2.26 6.10 -8.78
CA SER A 126 2.36 5.31 -10.02
C SER A 126 2.09 6.15 -11.28
N ILE A 127 1.14 7.09 -11.22
CA ILE A 127 0.89 8.07 -12.28
C ILE A 127 2.09 9.03 -12.39
N ARG A 128 2.57 9.58 -11.25
CA ARG A 128 3.66 10.57 -11.23
C ARG A 128 5.00 10.02 -11.71
N GLU A 129 5.24 8.71 -11.57
CA GLU A 129 6.43 8.03 -12.08
C GLU A 129 6.21 7.35 -13.44
N CYS A 130 5.01 7.49 -14.03
CA CYS A 130 4.53 6.77 -15.22
C CYS A 130 4.77 5.24 -15.15
N ARG A 131 4.78 4.69 -13.94
CA ARG A 131 5.26 3.34 -13.63
C ARG A 131 4.82 2.94 -12.22
N LEU A 132 4.24 1.74 -12.07
CA LEU A 132 3.72 1.24 -10.79
C LEU A 132 4.77 1.33 -9.66
N SER A 133 4.44 2.01 -8.57
CA SER A 133 5.38 2.33 -7.48
C SER A 133 4.68 2.34 -6.11
N PHE A 134 5.36 1.84 -5.08
CA PHE A 134 4.85 1.84 -3.69
C PHE A 134 5.35 3.02 -2.84
N LYS A 135 6.47 3.63 -3.24
CA LYS A 135 7.12 4.76 -2.56
C LYS A 135 7.47 5.81 -3.60
N ARG A 136 7.23 7.08 -3.30
CA ARG A 136 7.73 8.20 -4.12
C ARG A 136 9.26 8.15 -4.18
N SER A 137 9.79 8.04 -5.39
CA SER A 137 11.22 8.17 -5.67
C SER A 137 11.73 9.51 -5.14
N LYS A 138 12.65 9.45 -4.18
CA LYS A 138 13.51 10.57 -3.80
C LYS A 138 14.46 10.79 -4.99
N LYS A 139 14.10 11.69 -5.92
CA LYS A 139 15.08 12.19 -6.90
C LYS A 139 16.30 12.69 -6.11
N PRO A 140 17.54 12.33 -6.48
CA PRO A 140 18.70 12.96 -5.88
C PRO A 140 18.61 14.46 -6.13
N THR A 141 18.70 15.27 -5.07
CA THR A 141 18.66 16.72 -5.21
C THR A 141 19.94 17.16 -5.91
N ILE A 142 19.84 17.56 -7.17
CA ILE A 142 20.95 18.22 -7.88
C ILE A 142 20.98 19.67 -7.41
N THR A 143 21.42 19.89 -6.18
CA THR A 143 21.35 21.17 -5.44
C THR A 143 22.35 22.22 -5.94
N HIS A 144 22.81 22.13 -7.20
CA HIS A 144 24.01 22.83 -7.67
C HIS A 144 23.87 23.48 -9.07
N ILE A 145 22.66 23.57 -9.64
CA ILE A 145 22.43 24.24 -10.95
C ILE A 145 21.18 25.16 -10.93
N GLU A 146 20.90 25.83 -9.80
CA GLU A 146 19.82 26.85 -9.73
C GLU A 146 20.30 28.29 -9.38
N ASN A 147 21.57 28.50 -9.03
CA ASN A 147 22.14 29.83 -8.74
C ASN A 147 22.46 30.69 -9.99
N ILE A 148 22.04 30.28 -11.19
CA ILE A 148 22.32 30.99 -12.46
C ILE A 148 21.02 31.54 -13.12
N ALA A 149 19.85 31.18 -12.60
CA ALA A 149 18.55 31.45 -13.24
C ALA A 149 17.68 32.52 -12.54
N THR A 150 18.24 33.33 -11.63
CA THR A 150 17.51 34.40 -10.92
C THR A 150 17.24 35.62 -11.81
N LYS A 151 16.30 35.50 -12.75
CA LYS A 151 15.67 36.67 -13.39
C LYS A 151 14.56 37.22 -12.49
N PRO A 152 14.46 38.55 -12.27
CA PRO A 152 13.46 39.13 -11.40
C PRO A 152 12.03 38.91 -11.94
N ALA A 153 11.07 38.82 -11.03
CA ALA A 153 9.68 38.54 -11.38
C ALA A 153 9.06 39.70 -12.20
N LYS A 154 8.37 39.37 -13.29
CA LYS A 154 7.44 40.32 -13.93
C LYS A 154 6.26 40.56 -12.98
N ALA A 155 5.82 41.81 -12.87
CA ALA A 155 4.63 42.16 -12.09
C ALA A 155 3.41 41.38 -12.61
N GLY A 156 2.79 40.58 -11.73
CA GLY A 156 1.52 39.94 -12.03
C GLY A 156 0.39 40.97 -11.99
N SER A 157 -0.62 40.81 -12.84
CA SER A 157 -1.82 41.65 -12.77
C SER A 157 -2.52 41.48 -11.41
N SER A 158 -3.22 42.52 -10.93
CA SER A 158 -3.89 42.51 -9.62
C SER A 158 -4.77 41.25 -9.41
N TYR A 159 -5.48 40.82 -10.45
CA TYR A 159 -6.27 39.59 -10.47
C TYR A 159 -5.46 38.30 -10.18
N GLN A 160 -4.21 38.20 -10.68
CA GLN A 160 -3.29 37.10 -10.35
C GLN A 160 -2.75 37.18 -8.91
N GLN A 161 -2.74 38.37 -8.31
CA GLN A 161 -2.41 38.54 -6.89
C GLN A 161 -3.59 38.09 -6.02
N GLN A 162 -4.74 38.75 -6.18
CA GLN A 162 -5.97 38.47 -5.42
C GLN A 162 -6.41 37.00 -5.47
N ARG A 163 -6.27 36.33 -6.64
CA ARG A 163 -6.57 34.89 -6.77
C ARG A 163 -5.55 34.00 -6.03
N ARG A 164 -4.28 34.42 -5.89
CA ARG A 164 -3.30 33.70 -5.07
C ARG A 164 -3.59 33.89 -3.59
N ASP A 165 -3.96 35.11 -3.18
CA ASP A 165 -4.23 35.44 -1.78
C ASP A 165 -5.44 34.64 -1.25
N TYR A 166 -6.56 34.63 -1.98
CA TYR A 166 -7.74 33.79 -1.66
C TYR A 166 -7.42 32.28 -1.60
N ILE A 167 -6.62 31.77 -2.53
CA ILE A 167 -6.18 30.36 -2.53
C ILE A 167 -5.24 30.09 -1.34
N MET A 168 -4.46 31.07 -0.90
CA MET A 168 -3.53 30.95 0.23
C MET A 168 -4.27 30.97 1.57
N GLU A 169 -5.27 31.84 1.72
CA GLU A 169 -6.20 31.90 2.86
C GLU A 169 -6.99 30.60 3.01
N TYR A 170 -7.67 30.15 1.96
CA TYR A 170 -8.42 28.88 1.96
C TYR A 170 -7.52 27.67 2.29
N ARG A 171 -6.29 27.65 1.75
CA ARG A 171 -5.26 26.66 2.12
C ARG A 171 -4.80 26.78 3.57
N HIS A 172 -4.76 27.98 4.15
CA HIS A 172 -4.38 28.19 5.54
C HIS A 172 -5.45 27.62 6.48
N HIS A 173 -6.73 27.88 6.24
CA HIS A 173 -7.83 27.31 7.04
C HIS A 173 -7.86 25.78 6.96
N ILE A 174 -7.75 25.19 5.75
CA ILE A 174 -7.64 23.73 5.61
C ILE A 174 -6.37 23.19 6.30
N ALA A 175 -5.23 23.89 6.20
CA ALA A 175 -4.01 23.47 6.88
C ALA A 175 -4.12 23.52 8.40
N LEU A 176 -4.85 24.49 8.99
CA LEU A 176 -5.12 24.54 10.43
C LEU A 176 -5.97 23.34 10.87
N LEU A 177 -7.07 23.06 10.16
CA LEU A 177 -7.97 21.93 10.47
C LEU A 177 -7.27 20.57 10.32
N VAL A 178 -6.43 20.41 9.29
CA VAL A 178 -5.78 19.12 8.96
C VAL A 178 -4.44 18.92 9.70
N ARG A 179 -3.83 19.96 10.29
CA ARG A 179 -2.57 19.85 11.07
C ARG A 179 -2.58 18.76 12.13
N PRO A 180 -3.48 18.76 13.14
CA PRO A 180 -3.43 17.76 14.22
C PRO A 180 -3.65 16.33 13.68
N ALA A 181 -4.57 16.16 12.73
CA ALA A 181 -4.80 14.87 12.07
C ALA A 181 -3.57 14.38 11.29
N LYS A 182 -2.87 15.28 10.60
CA LYS A 182 -1.63 14.99 9.85
C LYS A 182 -0.44 14.70 10.77
N GLU A 183 -0.36 15.36 11.92
CA GLU A 183 0.68 15.15 12.93
C GLU A 183 0.48 13.81 13.64
N ALA A 184 -0.75 13.49 14.05
CA ALA A 184 -1.12 12.16 14.53
C ALA A 184 -0.87 11.07 13.47
N TRP A 185 -1.24 11.32 12.20
CA TRP A 185 -0.94 10.41 11.09
C TRP A 185 0.56 10.18 10.91
N ALA A 186 1.39 11.23 11.02
CA ALA A 186 2.83 11.09 10.91
C ALA A 186 3.43 10.33 12.11
N ALA A 187 2.93 10.58 13.32
CA ALA A 187 3.35 9.88 14.54
C ALA A 187 3.00 8.39 14.51
N LEU A 188 1.85 8.00 13.94
CA LEU A 188 1.41 6.61 13.85
C LEU A 188 1.96 5.88 12.60
N PHE A 189 1.84 6.49 11.42
CA PHE A 189 1.97 5.81 10.11
C PHE A 189 3.07 6.38 9.18
N SER A 190 3.93 7.29 9.64
CA SER A 190 5.15 7.61 8.85
C SER A 190 6.14 6.44 8.89
N GLN A 191 7.17 6.46 8.03
CA GLN A 191 8.20 5.41 8.01
C GLN A 191 8.87 5.19 9.38
N VAL A 192 8.96 6.25 10.20
CA VAL A 192 9.60 6.30 11.53
C VAL A 192 8.55 6.40 12.66
N GLY A 193 7.25 6.30 12.34
CA GLY A 193 6.16 6.36 13.32
C GLY A 193 6.07 5.13 14.22
N LEU A 194 5.11 5.09 15.14
CA LEU A 194 4.87 3.96 16.04
C LEU A 194 4.68 2.64 15.29
N PHE A 195 3.94 2.66 14.18
CA PHE A 195 3.79 1.53 13.26
C PHE A 195 4.68 1.65 12.01
N GLY A 196 5.68 2.53 12.06
CA GLY A 196 6.66 2.70 11.01
C GLY A 196 7.59 1.49 10.90
N VAL A 197 7.96 1.12 9.68
CA VAL A 197 8.80 -0.05 9.40
C VAL A 197 10.29 0.24 9.69
N GLU A 198 10.64 1.51 9.90
CA GLU A 198 11.96 1.98 10.36
C GLU A 198 11.93 2.31 11.89
N ASN A 199 10.91 1.85 12.63
CA ASN A 199 10.84 1.96 14.10
C ASN A 199 11.76 0.94 14.79
N GLN A 200 12.53 1.39 15.79
CA GLN A 200 13.38 0.55 16.65
C GLN A 200 12.59 -0.58 17.36
N HIS A 201 11.30 -0.38 17.63
CA HIS A 201 10.42 -1.37 18.27
C HIS A 201 9.56 -2.17 17.28
N PHE A 202 9.86 -2.14 15.97
CA PHE A 202 9.08 -2.82 14.93
C PHE A 202 8.74 -4.29 15.26
N LEU A 203 9.71 -5.07 15.75
CA LEU A 203 9.48 -6.48 16.11
C LEU A 203 8.49 -6.64 17.27
N THR A 204 8.58 -5.79 18.30
CA THR A 204 7.66 -5.81 19.45
C THR A 204 6.25 -5.43 19.02
N VAL A 205 6.12 -4.38 18.20
CA VAL A 205 4.82 -3.92 17.65
C VAL A 205 4.20 -4.99 16.76
N PHE A 206 4.99 -5.67 15.94
CA PHE A 206 4.57 -6.79 15.10
C PHE A 206 4.06 -7.98 15.92
N ILE A 207 4.80 -8.42 16.95
CA ILE A 207 4.40 -9.53 17.82
C ILE A 207 3.13 -9.19 18.61
N VAL A 208 2.99 -7.96 19.13
CA VAL A 208 1.79 -7.52 19.84
C VAL A 208 0.57 -7.47 18.91
N ARG A 209 0.74 -6.99 17.67
CA ARG A 209 -0.30 -7.04 16.63
C ARG A 209 -0.75 -8.47 16.37
N GLU A 210 0.19 -9.37 16.10
CA GLU A 210 -0.10 -10.77 15.75
C GLU A 210 -0.80 -11.52 16.90
N LEU A 211 -0.40 -11.25 18.15
CA LEU A 211 -1.06 -11.80 19.33
C LEU A 211 -2.50 -11.28 19.51
N LEU A 212 -2.74 -9.97 19.29
CA LEU A 212 -4.07 -9.38 19.37
C LEU A 212 -4.98 -9.86 18.23
N GLU A 213 -4.44 -9.98 17.02
CA GLU A 213 -5.13 -10.55 15.86
C GLU A 213 -5.51 -12.01 16.11
N LEU A 214 -4.54 -12.86 16.47
CA LEU A 214 -4.79 -14.28 16.73
C LEU A 214 -5.80 -14.47 17.88
N SER A 215 -5.73 -13.66 18.93
CA SER A 215 -6.69 -13.70 20.06
C SER A 215 -8.10 -13.33 19.62
N THR A 216 -8.25 -12.32 18.75
CA THR A 216 -9.57 -11.87 18.26
C THR A 216 -10.14 -12.78 17.18
N GLN A 217 -9.30 -13.33 16.29
CA GLN A 217 -9.67 -14.43 15.37
C GLN A 217 -10.09 -15.69 16.13
N THR A 218 -9.41 -16.05 17.23
CA THR A 218 -9.80 -17.18 18.10
C THR A 218 -11.16 -16.93 18.76
N TYR A 219 -11.40 -15.73 19.28
CA TYR A 219 -12.71 -15.35 19.82
C TYR A 219 -13.82 -15.43 18.76
N GLN A 220 -13.57 -14.95 17.54
CA GLN A 220 -14.51 -15.10 16.42
C GLN A 220 -14.76 -16.59 16.12
N ALA A 221 -13.72 -17.41 15.94
CA ALA A 221 -13.88 -18.84 15.65
C ALA A 221 -14.69 -19.59 16.73
N TYR A 222 -14.54 -19.21 18.00
CA TYR A 222 -15.41 -19.70 19.09
C TYR A 222 -16.87 -19.25 18.93
N GLN A 223 -17.12 -17.95 18.68
CA GLN A 223 -18.47 -17.42 18.45
C GLN A 223 -19.16 -18.10 17.26
N PHE A 224 -18.45 -18.27 16.14
CA PHE A 224 -18.92 -19.02 14.97
C PHE A 224 -19.26 -20.47 15.30
N SER A 225 -18.45 -21.14 16.12
CA SER A 225 -18.71 -22.53 16.53
C SER A 225 -19.86 -22.66 17.54
N ARG A 226 -20.22 -21.59 18.24
CA ARG A 226 -21.39 -21.52 19.14
C ARG A 226 -22.69 -21.18 18.41
N PHE A 227 -22.65 -20.27 17.43
CA PHE A 227 -23.85 -19.72 16.80
C PHE A 227 -24.16 -20.31 15.41
N LEU A 228 -23.21 -20.93 14.71
CA LEU A 228 -23.42 -21.37 13.34
C LEU A 228 -23.68 -22.89 13.22
N PRO A 229 -24.88 -23.34 12.84
CA PRO A 229 -25.18 -24.77 12.68
C PRO A 229 -24.54 -25.42 11.43
N ARG A 230 -23.77 -24.66 10.63
CA ARG A 230 -23.08 -25.15 9.42
C ARG A 230 -21.65 -25.59 9.77
N ALA A 231 -21.50 -26.87 10.12
CA ALA A 231 -20.22 -27.46 10.53
C ALA A 231 -19.05 -27.09 9.60
N TRP A 232 -19.22 -27.17 8.27
CA TRP A 232 -18.17 -26.88 7.29
C TRP A 232 -17.53 -25.49 7.43
N LEU A 233 -18.31 -24.50 7.86
CA LEU A 233 -17.86 -23.10 7.94
C LEU A 233 -17.14 -22.84 9.28
N SER A 234 -17.58 -23.50 10.37
CA SER A 234 -16.77 -23.60 11.60
C SER A 234 -15.44 -24.31 11.34
N THR A 235 -15.45 -25.46 10.63
CA THR A 235 -14.22 -26.17 10.23
C THR A 235 -13.30 -25.30 9.40
N LEU A 236 -13.83 -24.52 8.46
CA LEU A 236 -13.05 -23.58 7.63
C LEU A 236 -12.32 -22.53 8.48
N LEU A 237 -13.01 -21.94 9.47
CA LEU A 237 -12.45 -20.92 10.35
C LEU A 237 -11.38 -21.48 11.30
N VAL A 238 -11.62 -22.65 11.89
CA VAL A 238 -10.61 -23.35 12.69
C VAL A 238 -9.39 -23.72 11.82
N SER A 239 -9.61 -24.13 10.58
CA SER A 239 -8.52 -24.39 9.61
C SER A 239 -7.73 -23.13 9.29
N MET A 240 -8.40 -21.99 9.03
CA MET A 240 -7.74 -20.70 8.81
C MET A 240 -6.89 -20.27 10.01
N LEU A 241 -7.41 -20.43 11.24
CA LEU A 241 -6.69 -20.11 12.48
C LEU A 241 -5.43 -20.99 12.68
N LEU A 242 -5.55 -22.29 12.44
CA LEU A 242 -4.43 -23.24 12.49
C LEU A 242 -3.38 -22.91 11.43
N ILE A 243 -3.80 -22.63 10.19
CA ILE A 243 -2.91 -22.22 9.11
C ILE A 243 -2.21 -20.90 9.46
N ASN A 244 -2.89 -19.92 10.06
CA ASN A 244 -2.25 -18.66 10.46
C ASN A 244 -1.12 -18.92 11.46
N CYS A 245 -1.42 -19.64 12.55
CA CYS A 245 -0.47 -20.02 13.58
C CYS A 245 0.73 -20.82 13.04
N TRP A 246 0.50 -21.75 12.12
CA TRP A 246 1.56 -22.55 11.50
C TRP A 246 2.32 -21.81 10.39
N SER A 247 1.74 -20.78 9.78
CA SER A 247 2.38 -20.05 8.67
C SER A 247 3.66 -19.35 9.11
N THR A 248 3.64 -18.61 10.23
CA THR A 248 4.82 -17.94 10.79
C THR A 248 5.93 -18.94 11.13
N LEU A 249 5.59 -20.11 11.69
CA LEU A 249 6.55 -21.18 11.99
C LEU A 249 7.16 -21.81 10.72
N ALA A 250 6.32 -22.15 9.73
CA ALA A 250 6.76 -22.72 8.46
C ALA A 250 7.64 -21.74 7.66
N VAL A 251 7.26 -20.45 7.65
CA VAL A 251 8.04 -19.38 7.01
C VAL A 251 9.39 -19.22 7.68
N GLN A 252 9.47 -19.19 9.01
CA GLN A 252 10.76 -19.16 9.72
C GLN A 252 11.62 -20.38 9.39
N HIS A 253 11.04 -21.59 9.36
CA HIS A 253 11.76 -22.82 9.06
C HIS A 253 12.33 -22.87 7.63
N PHE A 254 11.53 -22.50 6.61
CA PHE A 254 11.95 -22.58 5.20
C PHE A 254 12.66 -21.34 4.67
N LEU A 255 12.43 -20.16 5.27
CA LEU A 255 12.91 -18.86 4.76
C LEU A 255 13.82 -18.09 5.72
N GLY A 256 14.10 -18.57 6.93
CA GLY A 256 14.97 -17.88 7.92
C GLY A 256 16.40 -17.55 7.43
N ASN A 257 16.87 -18.19 6.36
CA ASN A 257 18.11 -17.83 5.66
C ASN A 257 18.00 -16.56 4.78
N LYS A 258 16.81 -15.95 4.67
CA LYS A 258 16.46 -14.85 3.74
C LYS A 258 15.46 -13.87 4.42
N PRO A 259 15.89 -13.09 5.43
CA PRO A 259 14.97 -12.36 6.34
C PRO A 259 14.03 -11.35 5.65
N ALA A 260 14.44 -10.72 4.55
CA ALA A 260 13.56 -9.83 3.78
C ALA A 260 12.43 -10.59 3.05
N LEU A 261 12.71 -11.81 2.56
CA LEU A 261 11.72 -12.67 1.91
C LEU A 261 10.80 -13.34 2.94
N GLU A 262 11.38 -13.84 4.03
CA GLU A 262 10.67 -14.37 5.20
C GLU A 262 9.56 -13.42 5.66
N ARG A 263 9.91 -12.16 6.00
CA ARG A 263 8.96 -11.15 6.47
C ARG A 263 7.85 -10.85 5.46
N VAL A 264 8.19 -10.70 4.18
CA VAL A 264 7.19 -10.41 3.14
C VAL A 264 6.23 -11.59 2.94
N VAL A 265 6.71 -12.83 3.02
CA VAL A 265 5.86 -14.03 2.88
C VAL A 265 4.96 -14.21 4.11
N ALA A 266 5.50 -14.06 5.33
CA ALA A 266 4.72 -14.12 6.57
C ALA A 266 3.57 -13.08 6.54
N LEU A 267 3.90 -11.80 6.34
CA LEU A 267 2.93 -10.71 6.23
C LEU A 267 1.90 -10.93 5.10
N SER A 268 2.26 -11.60 4.01
CA SER A 268 1.33 -11.87 2.91
C SER A 268 0.38 -13.02 3.22
N ALA A 269 0.82 -14.06 3.95
CA ALA A 269 -0.02 -15.17 4.39
C ALA A 269 -1.01 -14.69 5.46
N ASP A 270 -0.50 -14.01 6.47
CA ASP A 270 -1.22 -13.27 7.51
C ASP A 270 -2.31 -12.36 6.90
N ALA A 271 -1.94 -11.42 6.02
CA ALA A 271 -2.91 -10.53 5.36
C ALA A 271 -3.97 -11.29 4.54
N ALA A 272 -3.60 -12.38 3.86
CA ALA A 272 -4.54 -13.18 3.07
C ALA A 272 -5.57 -13.90 3.97
N ILE A 273 -5.13 -14.47 5.10
CA ILE A 273 -6.01 -15.14 6.06
C ILE A 273 -6.87 -14.10 6.79
N CYS A 274 -6.28 -12.99 7.20
CA CYS A 274 -6.98 -11.89 7.86
C CYS A 274 -8.11 -11.34 6.97
N MET A 275 -7.84 -11.10 5.68
CA MET A 275 -8.86 -10.72 4.69
C MET A 275 -9.93 -11.81 4.48
N ALA A 276 -9.55 -13.09 4.47
CA ALA A 276 -10.51 -14.17 4.35
C ALA A 276 -11.47 -14.23 5.56
N MET A 277 -10.93 -14.13 6.77
CA MET A 277 -11.67 -14.11 8.04
C MET A 277 -12.56 -12.88 8.17
N SER A 278 -12.05 -11.68 7.85
CA SER A 278 -12.72 -10.41 8.19
C SER A 278 -13.55 -9.78 7.07
N VAL A 279 -13.40 -10.25 5.82
CA VAL A 279 -14.15 -9.76 4.64
C VAL A 279 -14.90 -10.91 3.96
N VAL A 280 -14.20 -11.97 3.55
CA VAL A 280 -14.81 -13.02 2.71
C VAL A 280 -15.85 -13.83 3.48
N VAL A 281 -15.55 -14.25 4.71
CA VAL A 281 -16.47 -15.03 5.55
C VAL A 281 -17.77 -14.25 5.87
N PRO A 282 -17.75 -12.99 6.33
CA PRO A 282 -18.98 -12.19 6.49
C PRO A 282 -19.78 -12.06 5.19
N CYS A 283 -19.12 -11.86 4.04
CA CYS A 283 -19.82 -11.86 2.75
C CYS A 283 -20.50 -13.22 2.45
N LEU A 284 -19.86 -14.35 2.77
CA LEU A 284 -20.47 -15.70 2.61
C LEU A 284 -21.63 -15.96 3.58
N LEU A 285 -21.67 -15.29 4.74
CA LEU A 285 -22.84 -15.33 5.64
C LEU A 285 -24.03 -14.55 5.07
N VAL A 286 -23.79 -13.35 4.53
CA VAL A 286 -24.85 -12.44 4.05
C VAL A 286 -25.37 -12.82 2.65
N ALA A 287 -24.52 -13.36 1.77
CA ALA A 287 -24.85 -13.73 0.40
C ALA A 287 -26.17 -14.51 0.21
N PRO A 288 -26.51 -15.58 0.96
CA PRO A 288 -27.78 -16.28 0.80
C PRO A 288 -28.99 -15.38 1.08
N TYR A 289 -28.90 -14.49 2.06
CA TYR A 289 -29.99 -13.58 2.44
C TYR A 289 -30.16 -12.48 1.40
N ALA A 290 -29.05 -11.88 0.93
CA ALA A 290 -29.05 -10.91 -0.16
C ALA A 290 -29.65 -11.50 -1.46
N ASN A 291 -29.36 -12.76 -1.76
CA ASN A 291 -29.95 -13.45 -2.93
C ASN A 291 -31.46 -13.70 -2.79
N SER A 292 -31.99 -13.84 -1.56
CA SER A 292 -33.43 -13.98 -1.29
C SER A 292 -34.20 -12.64 -1.19
N MET A 293 -33.51 -11.49 -1.12
CA MET A 293 -34.17 -10.18 -1.16
C MET A 293 -34.70 -9.86 -2.56
N ASP A 294 -35.86 -9.19 -2.59
CA ASP A 294 -36.31 -8.37 -3.71
C ASP A 294 -35.98 -6.91 -3.42
N THR A 295 -34.93 -6.41 -4.07
CA THR A 295 -34.44 -5.04 -3.92
C THR A 295 -35.42 -3.99 -4.46
N ALA A 296 -36.38 -4.35 -5.32
CA ALA A 296 -37.37 -3.40 -5.84
C ALA A 296 -38.46 -3.09 -4.80
N ASN A 297 -38.90 -4.11 -4.05
CA ASN A 297 -39.95 -4.00 -3.03
C ASN A 297 -39.40 -3.87 -1.60
N SER A 298 -38.07 -3.93 -1.41
CA SER A 298 -37.40 -3.96 -0.10
C SER A 298 -37.84 -5.10 0.83
N SER A 299 -38.31 -6.20 0.26
CA SER A 299 -38.83 -7.38 0.96
C SER A 299 -37.99 -8.64 0.66
N PHE A 300 -38.33 -9.77 1.30
CA PHE A 300 -37.95 -11.07 0.75
C PHE A 300 -38.81 -11.41 -0.47
N LYS A 301 -38.29 -12.26 -1.37
CA LYS A 301 -38.99 -12.75 -2.57
C LYS A 301 -40.13 -13.70 -2.26
N ASP A 302 -40.00 -14.42 -1.16
CA ASP A 302 -41.04 -15.24 -0.55
C ASP A 302 -41.58 -14.46 0.67
N PRO A 303 -42.86 -14.03 0.69
CA PRO A 303 -43.44 -13.31 1.82
C PRO A 303 -43.49 -14.15 3.11
N ASP A 304 -43.66 -15.47 2.99
CA ASP A 304 -43.81 -16.37 4.13
C ASP A 304 -42.46 -16.74 4.76
N GLN A 305 -41.35 -16.38 4.09
CA GLN A 305 -39.98 -16.65 4.51
C GLN A 305 -39.64 -16.07 5.90
N LEU A 306 -40.28 -14.97 6.32
CA LEU A 306 -40.14 -14.41 7.66
C LEU A 306 -41.00 -15.11 8.74
N TYR A 307 -41.89 -16.00 8.37
CA TYR A 307 -42.65 -16.83 9.32
C TYR A 307 -42.06 -18.24 9.49
N ASP A 308 -41.10 -18.65 8.65
CA ASP A 308 -40.29 -19.84 8.91
C ASP A 308 -39.34 -19.62 10.11
N PRO A 309 -39.53 -20.32 11.24
CA PRO A 309 -38.64 -20.19 12.40
C PRO A 309 -37.22 -20.67 12.09
N VAL A 310 -37.03 -21.56 11.12
CA VAL A 310 -35.71 -22.06 10.71
C VAL A 310 -34.96 -20.97 9.93
N PHE A 311 -35.62 -20.25 9.03
CA PHE A 311 -35.06 -19.10 8.33
C PHE A 311 -34.71 -17.96 9.29
N ILE A 312 -35.66 -17.48 10.11
CA ILE A 312 -35.38 -16.38 11.05
C ILE A 312 -34.24 -16.75 12.00
N THR A 313 -34.23 -17.96 12.56
CA THR A 313 -33.14 -18.40 13.45
C THR A 313 -31.79 -18.35 12.73
N ARG A 314 -31.71 -18.83 11.49
CA ARG A 314 -30.47 -18.79 10.68
C ARG A 314 -30.06 -17.35 10.30
N LEU A 315 -31.03 -16.48 9.99
CA LEU A 315 -30.82 -15.07 9.66
C LEU A 315 -30.21 -14.32 10.86
N VAL A 316 -30.86 -14.40 12.02
CA VAL A 316 -30.43 -13.74 13.27
C VAL A 316 -29.05 -14.23 13.70
N LEU A 317 -28.80 -15.55 13.72
CA LEU A 317 -27.49 -16.11 14.07
C LEU A 317 -26.40 -15.71 13.05
N GLY A 318 -26.73 -15.64 11.77
CA GLY A 318 -25.84 -15.12 10.73
C GLY A 318 -25.52 -13.64 10.93
N PHE A 319 -26.49 -12.85 11.36
CA PHE A 319 -26.34 -11.42 11.61
C PHE A 319 -25.57 -11.14 12.93
N GLN A 320 -25.69 -11.98 13.96
CA GLN A 320 -24.84 -11.96 15.17
C GLN A 320 -23.36 -12.20 14.86
N LEU A 321 -23.08 -13.04 13.85
CA LEU A 321 -21.70 -13.32 13.41
C LEU A 321 -21.17 -12.27 12.44
N THR A 322 -22.05 -11.59 11.69
CA THR A 322 -21.71 -10.55 10.72
C THR A 322 -21.54 -9.18 11.37
N PHE A 323 -22.56 -8.71 12.07
CA PHE A 323 -22.62 -7.42 12.75
C PHE A 323 -22.16 -7.54 14.21
N ALA A 324 -22.08 -6.42 14.92
CA ALA A 324 -21.66 -6.40 16.31
C ALA A 324 -22.83 -6.60 17.28
N SER A 325 -22.79 -7.67 18.08
CA SER A 325 -23.76 -7.88 19.16
C SER A 325 -23.46 -7.06 20.44
N GLY A 326 -22.40 -6.23 20.40
CA GLY A 326 -21.91 -5.42 21.52
C GLY A 326 -20.42 -5.04 21.36
N LEU A 327 -19.92 -4.15 22.23
CA LEU A 327 -18.62 -3.49 22.02
C LEU A 327 -17.40 -4.44 21.98
N LYS A 328 -17.40 -5.50 22.79
CA LYS A 328 -16.35 -6.54 22.78
C LYS A 328 -16.28 -7.28 21.44
N ASP A 329 -17.45 -7.60 20.90
CA ASP A 329 -17.59 -8.31 19.63
C ASP A 329 -17.25 -7.40 18.44
N PHE A 330 -17.64 -6.12 18.50
CA PHE A 330 -17.16 -5.10 17.55
C PHE A 330 -15.63 -4.97 17.55
N ALA A 331 -15.00 -4.85 18.73
CA ALA A 331 -13.55 -4.77 18.84
C ALA A 331 -12.85 -6.00 18.25
N ALA A 332 -13.39 -7.20 18.47
CA ALA A 332 -12.86 -8.43 17.89
C ALA A 332 -13.03 -8.52 16.36
N LYS A 333 -14.01 -7.83 15.78
CA LYS A 333 -14.19 -7.68 14.32
C LYS A 333 -13.28 -6.58 13.73
N VAL A 334 -13.01 -5.51 14.48
CA VAL A 334 -12.18 -4.36 14.06
C VAL A 334 -10.67 -4.61 14.13
N ILE A 335 -10.18 -5.30 15.17
CA ILE A 335 -8.73 -5.52 15.37
C ILE A 335 -8.07 -6.23 14.16
N PRO A 336 -8.65 -7.30 13.57
CA PRO A 336 -8.15 -7.89 12.33
C PRO A 336 -8.15 -6.90 11.14
N GLN A 337 -9.20 -6.11 10.95
CA GLN A 337 -9.26 -5.11 9.87
C GLN A 337 -8.14 -4.06 9.98
N LEU A 338 -7.81 -3.63 11.19
CA LEU A 338 -6.65 -2.77 11.44
C LEU A 338 -5.33 -3.49 11.16
N ALA A 339 -5.15 -4.72 11.64
CA ALA A 339 -3.92 -5.49 11.44
C ALA A 339 -3.65 -5.81 9.95
N LEU A 340 -4.71 -6.07 9.17
CA LEU A 340 -4.69 -6.20 7.72
C LEU A 340 -4.24 -4.92 7.01
N TYR A 341 -4.77 -3.75 7.42
CA TYR A 341 -4.28 -2.46 6.92
C TYR A 341 -2.77 -2.30 7.17
N MET A 342 -2.31 -2.63 8.39
CA MET A 342 -0.89 -2.56 8.74
C MET A 342 -0.02 -3.48 7.88
N ALA A 343 -0.46 -4.72 7.66
CA ALA A 343 0.28 -5.71 6.86
C ALA A 343 0.44 -5.24 5.41
N LEU A 344 -0.63 -4.77 4.76
CA LEU A 344 -0.59 -4.24 3.39
C LEU A 344 0.32 -3.01 3.24
N VAL A 345 0.28 -2.08 4.21
CA VAL A 345 1.19 -0.92 4.25
C VAL A 345 2.64 -1.37 4.42
N THR A 346 2.90 -2.34 5.31
CA THR A 346 4.22 -2.89 5.60
C THR A 346 4.82 -3.62 4.39
N ILE A 347 4.06 -4.50 3.73
CA ILE A 347 4.47 -5.20 2.49
C ILE A 347 4.91 -4.20 1.41
N GLY A 348 4.09 -3.17 1.15
CA GLY A 348 4.43 -2.10 0.20
C GLY A 348 5.63 -1.25 0.62
N SER A 349 6.09 -1.35 1.86
CA SER A 349 7.29 -0.66 2.34
C SER A 349 8.56 -1.52 2.28
N LEU A 350 8.45 -2.84 2.43
CA LEU A 350 9.55 -3.80 2.35
C LEU A 350 9.97 -4.08 0.90
N ILE A 351 9.03 -4.06 -0.04
CA ILE A 351 9.28 -4.38 -1.45
C ILE A 351 9.92 -3.20 -2.19
N THR A 352 11.01 -3.49 -2.90
CA THR A 352 11.70 -2.58 -3.81
C THR A 352 11.74 -3.15 -5.24
N ARG A 353 12.09 -2.30 -6.19
CA ARG A 353 12.54 -2.74 -7.53
C ARG A 353 14.06 -2.65 -7.57
N PRO A 354 14.75 -3.54 -8.30
CA PRO A 354 16.16 -3.32 -8.62
C PRO A 354 16.34 -1.96 -9.31
N PRO A 355 17.46 -1.26 -9.05
CA PRO A 355 17.77 -0.01 -9.73
C PRO A 355 17.82 -0.25 -11.25
N LYS A 356 17.32 0.72 -12.04
CA LYS A 356 17.54 0.68 -13.49
C LYS A 356 19.04 0.87 -13.69
N GLN A 357 19.75 -0.18 -14.10
CA GLN A 357 21.12 -0.07 -14.59
C GLN A 357 21.10 0.93 -15.76
N ILE A 358 21.63 2.13 -15.50
CA ILE A 358 22.00 3.07 -16.55
C ILE A 358 23.38 2.56 -17.00
N PRO A 359 23.56 2.11 -18.25
CA PRO A 359 24.90 1.88 -18.75
C PRO A 359 25.63 3.22 -18.67
N VAL A 360 26.67 3.29 -17.83
CA VAL A 360 27.56 4.44 -17.82
C VAL A 360 28.32 4.37 -19.13
N ALA A 361 27.82 5.10 -20.12
CA ALA A 361 28.59 5.43 -21.30
C ALA A 361 29.77 6.27 -20.81
N ILE A 362 30.91 5.60 -20.59
CA ILE A 362 32.20 6.27 -20.45
C ILE A 362 32.51 6.81 -21.83
N THR A 363 31.98 8.00 -22.13
CA THR A 363 32.42 8.79 -23.27
C THR A 363 33.83 9.23 -22.96
N THR A 364 34.80 8.37 -23.32
CA THR A 364 36.21 8.74 -23.35
C THR A 364 36.35 9.80 -24.44
N THR A 365 36.16 11.06 -24.06
CA THR A 365 36.37 12.21 -24.94
C THR A 365 37.87 12.40 -25.13
N GLU A 366 38.48 11.52 -25.92
CA GLU A 366 39.77 11.80 -26.53
C GLU A 366 39.59 13.04 -27.41
N GLN A 367 40.05 14.18 -26.90
CA GLN A 367 40.13 15.38 -27.72
C GLN A 367 41.16 15.08 -28.83
N PRO A 368 40.82 15.27 -30.12
CA PRO A 368 41.83 15.22 -31.16
C PRO A 368 42.92 16.27 -30.85
N PRO A 369 44.21 15.95 -31.07
CA PRO A 369 45.30 16.81 -30.66
C PRO A 369 45.27 18.15 -31.43
N ARG A 370 45.63 19.21 -30.72
CA ARG A 370 45.37 20.63 -31.02
C ARG A 370 46.17 21.24 -32.19
N TRP A 371 46.54 20.45 -33.19
CA TRP A 371 47.36 20.85 -34.34
C TRP A 371 46.67 20.70 -35.70
N ALA A 372 45.43 20.20 -35.73
CA ALA A 372 44.70 19.90 -36.96
C ALA A 372 44.11 21.13 -37.69
N ASP A 373 44.20 22.33 -37.10
CA ASP A 373 43.53 23.54 -37.61
C ASP A 373 44.39 24.38 -38.59
N ASP A 374 45.71 24.13 -38.69
CA ASP A 374 46.68 24.97 -39.43
C ASP A 374 47.06 24.43 -40.83
N VAL A 375 46.08 24.26 -41.74
CA VAL A 375 46.34 24.31 -43.19
C VAL A 375 45.20 25.06 -43.90
N SER A 376 45.52 26.21 -44.51
CA SER A 376 44.61 26.91 -45.43
C SER A 376 45.41 27.67 -46.51
N PHE A 377 44.69 28.16 -47.54
CA PHE A 377 45.19 28.75 -48.80
C PHE A 377 45.89 27.78 -49.77
N SER A 378 45.89 28.02 -51.09
CA SER A 378 44.95 28.74 -51.98
C SER A 378 45.44 28.62 -53.43
N SER A 379 44.56 28.41 -54.42
CA SER A 379 44.62 29.15 -55.70
C SER A 379 43.38 28.94 -56.59
N TYR A 380 43.20 29.82 -57.56
CA TYR A 380 42.06 29.90 -58.50
C TYR A 380 42.34 29.12 -59.80
N GLU A 381 41.27 28.68 -60.52
CA GLU A 381 40.96 29.22 -61.87
C GLU A 381 39.63 28.74 -62.49
N LYS A 382 39.17 29.47 -63.51
CA LYS A 382 37.97 29.33 -64.37
C LYS A 382 38.07 30.42 -65.48
N PRO A 383 37.30 30.42 -66.60
CA PRO A 383 36.43 29.38 -67.19
C PRO A 383 36.61 29.22 -68.75
N LEU A 384 35.82 28.35 -69.40
CA LEU A 384 35.21 28.42 -70.77
C LEU A 384 34.40 27.08 -70.95
N VAL A 385 33.16 26.89 -71.45
CA VAL A 385 32.22 27.43 -72.47
C VAL A 385 32.02 26.45 -73.66
N GLY A 386 30.77 25.98 -73.85
CA GLY A 386 30.23 25.31 -75.06
C GLY A 386 30.29 23.76 -75.10
N SER A 387 29.40 23.03 -75.81
CA SER A 387 28.03 23.34 -76.33
C SER A 387 27.33 22.04 -76.84
N GLN A 388 26.00 22.08 -77.09
CA GLN A 388 25.14 21.10 -77.82
C GLN A 388 24.92 19.70 -77.14
N THR A 389 23.71 19.23 -76.77
CA THR A 389 22.43 18.84 -77.48
C THR A 389 22.48 17.50 -78.23
N ALA A 390 21.50 16.57 -78.16
CA ALA A 390 20.23 16.42 -77.38
C ALA A 390 19.91 14.88 -77.23
N THR A 391 18.71 14.25 -77.16
CA THR A 391 17.28 14.60 -77.38
C THR A 391 16.34 13.49 -76.80
N ALA A 392 15.09 13.83 -76.43
CA ALA A 392 13.87 12.95 -76.39
C ALA A 392 13.82 11.77 -75.34
N ASN A 393 12.66 11.30 -74.83
CA ASN A 393 11.24 11.71 -74.98
C ASN A 393 10.31 11.18 -73.84
N SER A 394 9.18 11.88 -73.58
CA SER A 394 7.86 11.39 -73.01
C SER A 394 7.79 10.58 -71.69
N SER A 395 6.75 10.63 -70.84
CA SER A 395 5.55 11.49 -70.63
C SER A 395 4.92 11.11 -69.25
N VAL A 396 4.38 12.03 -68.42
CA VAL A 396 2.93 12.40 -68.29
C VAL A 396 2.00 11.16 -68.22
N GLU A 397 1.08 10.97 -67.24
CA GLU A 397 0.17 11.95 -66.58
C GLU A 397 -0.14 11.65 -65.09
N THR A 398 -0.74 12.64 -64.41
CA THR A 398 -1.31 12.59 -63.05
C THR A 398 -2.80 12.23 -63.02
N LYS A 399 -3.27 11.67 -61.89
CA LYS A 399 -4.42 12.23 -61.12
C LYS A 399 -4.65 11.49 -59.79
N ALA A 400 -5.17 12.24 -58.83
CA ALA A 400 -5.77 11.73 -57.59
C ALA A 400 -7.28 11.99 -57.62
N ASN A 401 -8.06 11.30 -56.77
CA ASN A 401 -9.25 11.92 -56.19
C ASN A 401 -9.72 11.28 -54.88
N TYR A 402 -10.63 11.99 -54.20
CA TYR A 402 -11.12 11.74 -52.84
C TYR A 402 -12.44 10.92 -52.78
N GLU A 403 -12.82 10.58 -51.55
CA GLU A 403 -14.20 10.33 -51.06
C GLU A 403 -15.06 9.15 -51.59
N ARG A 404 -15.42 8.27 -50.63
CA ARG A 404 -16.82 8.26 -50.14
C ARG A 404 -16.97 7.76 -48.69
N LEU A 405 -18.08 8.16 -48.07
CA LEU A 405 -18.52 7.81 -46.71
C LEU A 405 -19.44 6.57 -46.69
N ALA A 406 -19.63 6.01 -45.50
CA ALA A 406 -20.90 5.55 -44.89
C ALA A 406 -20.82 4.16 -44.19
N PRO A 407 -21.60 3.91 -43.11
CA PRO A 407 -21.45 2.75 -42.23
C PRO A 407 -22.58 1.72 -42.34
N TRP A 408 -22.44 0.59 -41.66
CA TRP A 408 -23.55 -0.30 -41.32
C TRP A 408 -23.53 -0.74 -39.85
N LYS A 409 -24.73 -0.86 -39.27
CA LYS A 409 -25.00 -1.55 -38.00
C LYS A 409 -25.38 -3.01 -38.31
N GLN A 410 -25.17 -3.89 -37.34
CA GLN A 410 -26.28 -4.60 -36.69
C GLN A 410 -25.96 -4.80 -35.21
#